data_AF-A0A085U5Y6-F1
#
_entry.id   AF-A0A085U5Y6-F1
#
_cell.length_a   1.000
_cell.length_b   1.000
_cell.length_c   1.000
_cell.angle_alpha   90.00
_cell.angle_beta   90.00
_cell.angle_gamma   90.00
#
_symmetry.space_group_name_H-M   'P 1'
#
loop_
_entity.id
_entity.type
_entity.pdbx_description
1 polymer ?
#
loop_
_entity_poly.entity_id
_entity_poly.type
_entity_poly.pdbx_seq_one_letter_code
_entity_poly.pdbx_strand_id
1 'polypeptide(L)'
;MSELERTKTITLVKPIGHEAMKTTYEAIELSEPVLLQVQQFYDEQAKSGALSAMGLLISLVSNVPREAIKKMAFTDYKACEVYMMSFLAYSPQPESGVTS
;
A
#
# COMPACT_ATOMS: atom_id res chain seq x y z
N MET A 1 -20.36 -7.62 7.08
CA MET A 1 -19.67 -6.33 6.95
C MET A 1 -18.19 -6.62 7.10
N SER A 2 -17.43 -6.76 6.01
CA SER A 2 -15.98 -6.82 6.15
C SER A 2 -15.52 -5.38 6.34
N GLU A 3 -15.36 -4.95 7.59
CA GLU A 3 -14.77 -3.66 7.91
C GLU A 3 -13.35 -3.66 7.31
N LEU A 4 -13.10 -2.78 6.34
CA LEU A 4 -11.76 -2.62 5.79
C LEU A 4 -10.89 -2.06 6.92
N GLU A 5 -9.86 -2.81 7.33
CA GLU A 5 -8.88 -2.34 8.31
C GLU A 5 -8.22 -1.08 7.75
N ARG A 6 -8.43 0.07 8.39
CA ARG A 6 -7.88 1.37 7.91
C ARG A 6 -6.37 1.48 8.09
N THR A 7 -5.82 0.68 8.98
CA THR A 7 -4.39 0.58 9.22
C THR A 7 -3.97 -0.89 9.31
N LYS A 8 -2.79 -1.19 8.79
CA LYS A 8 -2.21 -2.53 8.83
C LYS A 8 -0.71 -2.47 9.01
N THR A 9 -0.21 -3.13 10.04
CA THR A 9 1.23 -3.28 10.28
C THR A 9 1.72 -4.59 9.68
N ILE A 10 2.71 -4.51 8.80
CA ILE A 10 3.38 -5.66 8.20
C ILE A 10 4.78 -5.75 8.78
N THR A 11 5.04 -6.80 9.56
CA THR A 11 6.41 -7.09 10.05
C THR A 11 7.24 -7.61 8.88
N LEU A 12 8.39 -6.99 8.65
CA LEU A 12 9.28 -7.35 7.56
C LEU A 12 10.07 -8.60 7.93
N VAL A 13 10.16 -9.55 7.00
CA VAL A 13 10.97 -10.76 7.19
C VAL A 13 12.46 -10.39 7.26
N LYS A 14 12.84 -9.34 6.52
CA LYS A 14 14.20 -8.79 6.56
C LYS A 14 14.13 -7.28 6.81
N PRO A 15 14.83 -6.76 7.83
CA PRO A 15 14.89 -5.33 8.05
C PRO A 15 15.46 -4.60 6.83
N ILE A 16 14.81 -3.52 6.43
CA ILE A 16 15.27 -2.66 5.33
C ILE A 16 15.93 -1.41 5.89
N GLY A 17 17.19 -1.20 5.52
CA GLY A 17 17.94 0.00 5.88
C GLY A 17 17.77 1.10 4.83
N HIS A 18 17.44 2.30 5.31
CA HIS A 18 17.52 3.52 4.51
C HIS A 18 18.71 4.37 4.95
N GLU A 19 19.77 4.34 4.14
CA GLU A 19 21.05 5.00 4.46
C GLU A 19 20.92 6.51 4.61
N ALA A 20 20.11 7.15 3.75
CA ALA A 20 19.91 8.60 3.79
C ALA A 20 19.16 9.08 5.04
N MET A 21 18.22 8.28 5.57
CA MET A 21 17.52 8.58 6.82
C MET A 21 18.16 7.94 8.05
N LYS A 22 19.25 7.16 7.88
CA LYS A 22 19.88 6.33 8.93
C LYS A 22 18.85 5.54 9.75
N THR A 23 17.78 5.10 9.09
CA THR A 23 16.64 4.43 9.73
C THR A 23 16.55 3.01 9.22
N THR A 24 16.35 2.08 10.13
CA THR A 24 16.09 0.67 9.81
C THR A 24 14.63 0.40 10.10
N TYR A 25 13.91 -0.10 9.10
CA TYR A 25 12.52 -0.49 9.24
C TYR A 25 12.47 -2.00 9.47
N GLU A 26 11.93 -2.41 10.61
CA GLU A 26 11.63 -3.81 10.94
C GLU A 26 10.17 -4.16 10.63
N ALA A 27 9.31 -3.15 10.58
CA ALA A 27 7.92 -3.26 10.19
C ALA A 27 7.52 -2.02 9.37
N ILE A 28 6.47 -2.17 8.57
CA ILE A 28 5.84 -1.11 7.79
C ILE A 28 4.41 -0.96 8.27
N GLU A 29 4.05 0.24 8.67
CA GLU A 29 2.66 0.60 8.95
C GLU A 29 2.05 1.16 7.66
N LEU A 30 0.98 0.53 7.19
CA LEU A 30 0.22 0.95 6.03
C LEU A 30 -1.10 1.58 6.49
N SER A 31 -1.47 2.69 5.90
CA SER A 31 -2.74 3.37 6.14
C SER A 31 -3.61 3.39 4.89
N GLU A 32 -4.91 3.65 5.06
CA GLU A 32 -5.85 3.88 3.97
C GLU A 32 -5.34 5.01 3.05
N PRO A 33 -5.20 4.76 1.73
CA PRO A 33 -4.71 5.77 0.82
C PRO A 33 -5.74 6.89 0.62
N VAL A 34 -5.27 8.13 0.62
CA VAL A 34 -6.13 9.29 0.28
C VAL A 34 -6.26 9.45 -1.24
N LEU A 35 -7.29 10.17 -1.67
CA LEU A 35 -7.60 10.37 -3.10
C LEU A 35 -6.38 10.87 -3.92
N LEU A 36 -5.58 11.79 -3.36
CA LEU A 36 -4.37 12.29 -4.02
C LEU A 36 -3.33 11.19 -4.26
N GLN A 37 -3.13 10.27 -3.30
CA GLN A 37 -2.17 9.17 -3.43
C GLN A 37 -2.65 8.13 -4.45
N VAL A 38 -3.97 7.89 -4.50
CA VAL A 38 -4.59 7.03 -5.51
C VAL A 38 -4.43 7.63 -6.92
N GLN A 39 -4.60 8.94 -7.05
CA GLN A 39 -4.34 9.63 -8.33
C GLN A 39 -2.88 9.48 -8.76
N GLN A 40 -1.92 9.69 -7.84
CA GLN A 40 -0.49 9.48 -8.10
C GLN A 40 -0.17 8.02 -8.49
N PHE A 41 -0.87 7.04 -7.91
CA PHE A 41 -0.77 5.65 -8.30
C PHE A 41 -1.19 5.43 -9.76
N TYR A 42 -2.34 5.94 -10.19
CA TYR A 42 -2.79 5.78 -11.57
C TYR A 42 -1.88 6.49 -12.57
N ASP A 43 -1.38 7.69 -12.22
CA ASP A 43 -0.42 8.42 -13.05
C ASP A 43 0.89 7.65 -13.21
N GLU A 44 1.45 7.11 -12.13
CA GLU A 44 2.66 6.30 -12.16
C GLU A 44 2.43 4.96 -12.90
N GLN A 45 1.23 4.38 -12.78
CA GLN A 45 0.88 3.13 -13.46
C GLN A 45 0.88 3.32 -14.98
N ALA A 46 0.33 4.44 -15.46
CA ALA A 46 0.33 4.79 -16.88
C ALA A 46 1.74 5.08 -17.40
N LYS A 47 2.64 5.64 -16.58
CA LYS A 47 3.99 6.05 -16.99
C LYS A 47 5.03 4.94 -16.90
N SER A 48 4.95 4.09 -15.86
CA SER A 48 6.04 3.18 -15.47
C SER A 48 5.57 1.78 -15.07
N GLY A 49 4.26 1.50 -15.20
CA GLY A 49 3.67 0.19 -14.97
C GLY A 49 3.26 -0.09 -13.53
N ALA A 50 2.53 -1.19 -13.34
CA ALA A 50 1.86 -1.54 -12.09
C ALA A 50 2.82 -1.72 -10.90
N LEU A 51 3.97 -2.38 -11.11
CA LEU A 51 4.96 -2.59 -10.05
C LEU A 51 5.51 -1.25 -9.53
N SER A 52 5.80 -0.33 -10.46
CA SER A 52 6.28 1.02 -10.17
C SER A 52 5.24 1.78 -9.34
N ALA A 53 4.00 1.78 -9.80
CA ALA A 53 2.87 2.44 -9.16
C ALA A 53 2.60 1.91 -7.74
N MET A 54 2.57 0.59 -7.58
CA MET A 54 2.31 -0.01 -6.26
C MET A 54 3.43 0.31 -5.27
N GLY A 55 4.69 0.28 -5.71
CA GLY A 55 5.81 0.71 -4.87
C GLY A 55 5.75 2.18 -4.47
N LEU A 56 5.22 3.05 -5.34
CA LEU A 56 4.95 4.45 -5.01
C LEU A 56 3.82 4.57 -3.98
N LEU A 57 2.70 3.88 -4.18
CA LEU A 57 1.56 3.92 -3.27
C LEU A 57 1.94 3.47 -1.86
N ILE A 58 2.63 2.33 -1.75
CA ILE A 58 3.15 1.81 -0.47
C ILE A 58 4.05 2.83 0.21
N SER A 59 4.94 3.49 -0.53
CA SER A 59 5.83 4.53 -0.01
C SER A 59 5.03 5.71 0.57
N LEU A 60 3.97 6.14 -0.14
CA LEU A 60 3.13 7.26 0.26
C LEU A 60 2.30 6.97 1.52
N VAL A 61 1.71 5.76 1.62
CA VAL A 61 0.83 5.40 2.76
C VAL A 61 1.57 4.97 4.02
N SER A 62 2.87 4.62 3.89
CA SER A 62 3.71 4.20 5.01
C SER A 62 4.74 5.23 5.44
N ASN A 63 4.89 6.31 4.67
CA ASN A 63 5.95 7.30 4.83
C ASN A 63 7.37 6.68 4.79
N VAL A 64 7.51 5.48 4.21
CA VAL A 64 8.79 4.81 3.98
C VAL A 64 9.32 5.20 2.60
N PRO A 65 10.56 5.67 2.46
CA PRO A 65 11.13 6.05 1.17
C PRO A 65 11.10 4.92 0.14
N ARG A 66 10.84 5.26 -1.12
CA ARG A 66 10.71 4.29 -2.21
C ARG A 66 11.98 3.47 -2.42
N GLU A 67 13.15 4.05 -2.16
CA GLU A 67 14.44 3.37 -2.19
C GLU A 67 14.53 2.24 -1.16
N ALA A 68 13.93 2.43 0.03
CA ALA A 68 13.85 1.40 1.05
C ALA A 68 12.82 0.33 0.66
N ILE A 69 11.65 0.73 0.15
CA ILE A 69 10.61 -0.20 -0.34
C ILE A 69 11.17 -1.15 -1.41
N LYS A 70 12.06 -0.68 -2.29
CA LYS A 70 12.72 -1.52 -3.29
C LYS A 70 13.66 -2.60 -2.71
N LYS A 71 14.12 -2.44 -1.47
CA LYS A 71 15.00 -3.40 -0.77
C LYS A 71 14.21 -4.46 0.02
N MET A 72 12.88 -4.34 0.06
CA MET A 72 11.97 -5.25 0.76
C MET A 72 11.97 -6.65 0.15
N ALA A 73 11.71 -7.67 0.97
CA ALA A 73 11.44 -9.01 0.47
C ALA A 73 10.16 -9.02 -0.40
N PHE A 74 10.17 -9.81 -1.47
CA PHE A 74 9.03 -9.85 -2.40
C PHE A 74 7.72 -10.32 -1.75
N THR A 75 7.80 -11.21 -0.75
CA THR A 75 6.64 -11.67 0.03
C THR A 75 5.98 -10.55 0.81
N ASP A 76 6.79 -9.69 1.43
CA ASP A 76 6.30 -8.54 2.20
C ASP A 76 5.67 -7.50 1.26
N TYR A 77 6.28 -7.31 0.09
CA TYR A 77 5.72 -6.46 -0.97
C TYR A 77 4.34 -6.96 -1.41
N LYS A 78 4.20 -8.27 -1.64
CA LYS A 78 2.91 -8.87 -2.02
C LYS A 78 1.86 -8.71 -0.92
N ALA A 79 2.25 -8.79 0.36
CA ALA A 79 1.35 -8.52 1.47
C ALA A 79 0.88 -7.05 1.49
N CYS A 80 1.78 -6.11 1.23
CA CYS A 80 1.44 -4.70 1.08
C CYS A 80 0.49 -4.47 -0.11
N GLU A 81 0.79 -5.09 -1.26
CA GLU A 81 -0.01 -4.98 -2.48
C GLU A 81 -1.44 -5.49 -2.26
N VAL A 82 -1.61 -6.67 -1.66
CA VAL A 82 -2.94 -7.22 -1.36
C VAL A 82 -3.76 -6.28 -0.48
N TYR A 83 -3.12 -5.67 0.53
CA TYR A 83 -3.79 -4.70 1.39
C TYR A 83 -4.22 -3.45 0.60
N MET A 84 -3.33 -2.86 -0.19
CA MET A 84 -3.65 -1.69 -1.03
C MET A 84 -4.75 -1.99 -2.06
N MET A 85 -4.70 -3.16 -2.70
CA MET A 85 -5.71 -3.59 -3.65
C MET A 85 -7.11 -3.73 -3.02
N SER A 86 -7.21 -4.01 -1.72
CA SER A 86 -8.51 -4.09 -1.05
C SER A 86 -9.27 -2.75 -1.06
N PHE A 87 -8.54 -1.63 -1.00
CA PHE A 87 -9.11 -0.28 -1.13
C PHE A 87 -9.38 0.08 -2.59
N LEU A 88 -8.46 -0.24 -3.50
CA LEU A 88 -8.63 0.08 -4.92
C LEU A 88 -9.76 -0.72 -5.58
N ALA A 89 -10.01 -1.94 -5.09
CA ALA A 89 -11.12 -2.79 -5.52
C ALA A 89 -12.39 -2.58 -4.68
N TYR A 90 -12.36 -1.68 -3.68
CA TYR A 90 -13.53 -1.39 -2.87
C TYR A 90 -14.63 -0.78 -3.74
N SER A 91 -15.74 -1.49 -3.84
CA SER A 91 -16.97 -1.01 -4.42
C SER A 91 -18.00 -0.93 -3.32
N PRO A 92 -18.58 0.25 -3.03
CA PRO A 92 -19.70 0.33 -2.11
C PRO A 92 -20.85 -0.45 -2.76
N GLN A 93 -21.10 -1.68 -2.28
CA GLN A 93 -22.30 -2.41 -2.66
C GLN A 93 -23.50 -1.51 -2.32
N PRO A 94 -24.45 -1.29 -3.25
CA PRO A 94 -25.73 -0.75 -2.84
C PRO A 94 -26.30 -1.72 -1.81
N GLU A 95 -26.63 -1.20 -0.63
CA GLU A 95 -27.33 -1.95 0.40
C GLU A 95 -28.52 -2.61 -0.29
N SER A 96 -28.47 -3.94 -0.46
CA SER A 96 -29.60 -4.70 -0.97
C SER A 96 -30.62 -4.82 0.15
N GLY A 97 -31.21 -3.67 0.48
CA GLY A 97 -32.35 -3.50 1.35
C GLY A 97 -33.48 -2.93 0.51
N VAL A 98 -34.28 -3.81 -0.08
CA VAL A 98 -35.75 -3.75 -0.15
C VAL A 98 -36.19 -5.02 -0.87
N THR A 99 -36.60 -5.99 -0.06
CA THR A 99 -37.71 -6.89 -0.37
C THR A 99 -38.93 -6.07 -0.78
N SER A 100 -39.47 -6.28 -1.98
CA SER A 100 -40.89 -6.08 -2.32
C SER A 100 -41.23 -6.90 -3.55
#